data_AF-A0A8S3R3D8-F1
#
_entry.id   AF-A0A8S3R3D8-F1
#
_cell.length_a   1.000
_cell.length_b   1.000
_cell.length_c   1.000
_cell.angle_alpha   90.00
_cell.angle_beta   90.00
_cell.angle_gamma   90.00
#
_symmetry.space_group_name_H-M   'P 1'
#
loop_
_entity.id
_entity.type
_entity.pdbx_description
1 polymer ?
#
loop_
_entity_poly.entity_id
_entity_poly.type
_entity_poly.pdbx_seq_one_letter_code
_entity_poly.pdbx_strand_id
1 'polypeptide(L)'
;MHRFLTLLLVLVFVVTVNHVECSVSDSHFIGLGYNILLGNPDGGDLSQVGVDPGIKTTRHILRITPDTASKLIVNDGGRTCVTPNNATSIFYGAKSYQKYLLGDIVTFGEGDSSIKPFAFTGSTVFKDVDHRTSLNHNVIRDTISVCNGGRTRYVMPPLYSSLHDISDEFASAVCNLPVTYDRDAYRQFLDIWGTVSFI
;
A
#
# COMPACT_ATOMS: atom_id res chain seq x y z
N MET A 1 64.01 -40.07 14.90
CA MET A 1 62.88 -39.55 15.69
C MET A 1 61.91 -38.86 14.75
N HIS A 2 60.67 -39.35 14.73
CA HIS A 2 59.60 -38.97 13.81
C HIS A 2 59.18 -37.49 13.94
N ARG A 3 58.89 -36.84 12.81
CA ARG A 3 58.00 -35.69 12.75
C ARG A 3 56.94 -35.95 11.70
N PHE A 4 55.77 -36.39 12.17
CA PHE A 4 54.53 -36.47 11.42
C PHE A 4 54.10 -35.05 11.04
N LEU A 5 53.92 -34.79 9.74
CA LEU A 5 53.29 -33.59 9.24
C LEU A 5 51.80 -33.89 9.06
N THR A 6 50.99 -33.58 10.07
CA THR A 6 49.52 -33.66 10.00
C THR A 6 48.99 -32.52 9.14
N LEU A 7 48.48 -32.85 7.96
CA LEU A 7 47.75 -31.94 7.08
C LEU A 7 46.34 -31.72 7.65
N LEU A 8 46.08 -30.54 8.22
CA LEU A 8 44.75 -30.18 8.74
C LEU A 8 43.92 -29.63 7.57
N LEU A 9 43.01 -30.43 7.03
CA LEU A 9 42.09 -30.03 5.96
C LEU A 9 40.88 -29.32 6.60
N VAL A 10 40.84 -27.98 6.56
CA VAL A 10 39.69 -27.20 7.02
C VAL A 10 38.66 -27.12 5.89
N LEU A 11 37.61 -27.95 5.99
CA LEU A 11 36.43 -27.87 5.12
C LEU A 11 35.57 -26.68 5.56
N VAL A 12 35.69 -25.55 4.87
CA VAL A 12 34.79 -24.40 5.02
C VAL A 12 33.47 -24.76 4.33
N PHE A 13 32.46 -25.16 5.11
CA PHE A 13 31.08 -25.24 4.64
C PHE A 13 30.57 -23.81 4.43
N VAL A 14 30.59 -23.35 3.17
CA VAL A 14 29.87 -22.14 2.78
C VAL A 14 28.38 -22.50 2.78
N VAL A 15 27.68 -22.17 3.87
CA VAL A 15 26.22 -22.22 3.88
C VAL A 15 25.73 -21.09 2.99
N THR A 16 25.41 -21.41 1.74
CA THR A 16 24.68 -20.49 0.87
C THR A 16 23.26 -20.37 1.42
N VAL A 17 23.00 -19.27 2.13
CA VAL A 17 21.64 -18.89 2.51
C VAL A 17 20.94 -18.51 1.20
N ASN A 18 20.19 -19.45 0.64
CA ASN A 18 19.27 -19.11 -0.44
C ASN A 18 18.22 -18.19 0.17
N HIS A 19 18.31 -16.89 -0.14
CA HIS A 19 17.22 -15.95 0.11
C HIS A 19 16.03 -16.44 -0.71
N VAL A 20 15.06 -17.05 -0.01
CA VAL A 20 13.73 -17.24 -0.58
C VAL A 20 13.13 -15.85 -0.68
N GLU A 21 13.17 -15.27 -1.88
CA GLU A 21 12.38 -14.08 -2.18
C GLU A 21 10.92 -14.49 -2.13
N CYS A 22 10.21 -14.06 -1.08
CA CYS A 22 8.76 -14.12 -1.03
C CYS A 22 8.20 -13.17 -2.11
N SER A 23 8.08 -13.65 -3.34
CA SER A 23 7.39 -12.92 -4.40
C SER A 23 5.88 -13.04 -4.13
N VAL A 24 5.35 -12.12 -3.32
CA VAL A 24 3.92 -11.86 -3.29
C VAL A 24 3.62 -11.18 -4.63
N SER A 25 2.71 -11.73 -5.42
CA SER A 25 2.34 -11.11 -6.69
C SER A 25 1.63 -9.78 -6.40
N ASP A 26 2.28 -8.64 -6.64
CA ASP A 26 1.77 -7.27 -6.40
C ASP A 26 0.40 -7.00 -7.04
N SER A 27 0.02 -7.81 -8.03
CA SER A 27 -1.32 -7.82 -8.64
C SER A 27 -2.47 -8.02 -7.65
N HIS A 28 -2.22 -8.59 -6.47
CA HIS A 28 -3.27 -8.87 -5.47
C HIS A 28 -3.90 -7.60 -4.89
N PHE A 29 -3.18 -6.48 -4.90
CA PHE A 29 -3.70 -5.20 -4.43
C PHE A 29 -4.58 -4.50 -5.47
N ILE A 30 -4.41 -4.80 -6.76
CA ILE A 30 -5.18 -4.15 -7.83
C ILE A 30 -6.66 -4.46 -7.64
N GLY A 31 -7.48 -3.42 -7.67
CA GLY A 31 -8.92 -3.51 -7.48
C GLY A 31 -9.36 -3.60 -6.03
N LEU A 32 -8.46 -3.61 -5.04
CA LEU A 32 -8.86 -3.54 -3.64
C LEU A 32 -9.40 -2.16 -3.28
N GLY A 33 -10.37 -2.15 -2.38
CA GLY A 33 -10.82 -0.94 -1.70
C GLY A 33 -9.73 -0.35 -0.79
N TYR A 34 -9.71 0.97 -0.70
CA TYR A 34 -8.83 1.74 0.17
C TYR A 34 -9.60 2.87 0.83
N ASN A 35 -9.51 2.99 2.15
CA ASN A 35 -10.07 4.12 2.89
C ASN A 35 -8.97 5.17 3.10
N ILE A 36 -8.96 6.21 2.26
CA ILE A 36 -7.93 7.25 2.30
C ILE A 36 -7.94 8.07 3.59
N LEU A 37 -9.05 8.11 4.33
CA LEU A 37 -9.11 8.82 5.61
C LEU A 37 -8.40 8.04 6.72
N LEU A 38 -8.50 6.71 6.68
CA LEU A 38 -7.93 5.81 7.69
C LEU A 38 -6.53 5.30 7.31
N GLY A 39 -6.14 5.46 6.04
CA GLY A 39 -4.87 5.00 5.53
C GLY A 39 -3.66 5.70 6.12
N ASN A 40 -2.53 5.00 6.04
CA ASN A 40 -1.21 5.54 6.28
C ASN A 40 -0.18 4.69 5.52
N PRO A 41 0.41 5.21 4.43
CA PRO A 41 1.43 4.52 3.64
C PRO A 41 2.68 4.08 4.42
N ASP A 42 3.04 4.75 5.51
CA ASP A 42 4.16 4.32 6.38
C ASP A 42 3.77 3.12 7.28
N GLY A 43 2.48 2.81 7.37
CA GLY A 43 1.93 1.72 8.18
C GLY A 43 1.21 2.17 9.45
N GLY A 44 0.91 1.20 10.32
CA GLY A 44 0.05 1.39 11.50
C GLY A 44 0.76 1.76 12.81
N ASP A 45 2.06 1.50 12.94
CA ASP A 45 2.89 1.84 14.10
C ASP A 45 4.22 2.45 13.62
N LEU A 46 4.64 3.56 14.23
CA LEU A 46 5.93 4.20 13.95
C LEU A 46 7.13 3.30 14.30
N SER A 47 6.93 2.31 15.16
CA SER A 47 7.95 1.34 15.54
C SER A 47 7.95 0.05 14.71
N GLN A 48 6.89 -0.18 13.92
CA GLN A 48 6.73 -1.35 13.06
C GLN A 48 6.17 -0.91 11.71
N VAL A 49 7.04 -0.83 10.70
CA VAL A 49 6.63 -0.71 9.29
C VAL A 49 5.64 -1.84 9.02
N GLY A 50 4.40 -1.48 8.71
CA GLY A 50 3.26 -2.40 8.67
C GLY A 50 2.39 -2.17 7.45
N VAL A 51 1.41 -3.07 7.25
CA VAL A 51 0.42 -2.91 6.18
C VAL A 51 -0.37 -1.62 6.41
N ASP A 52 -0.53 -0.81 5.37
CA ASP A 52 -1.30 0.43 5.43
C ASP A 52 -2.73 0.12 5.94
N PRO A 53 -3.17 0.73 7.06
CA PRO A 53 -4.46 0.44 7.71
C PRO A 53 -5.69 0.81 6.85
N GLY A 54 -5.50 1.58 5.78
CA GLY A 54 -6.55 1.95 4.84
C GLY A 54 -6.89 0.84 3.85
N ILE A 55 -5.99 -0.12 3.63
CA ILE A 55 -6.17 -1.20 2.66
C ILE A 55 -7.25 -2.18 3.14
N LYS A 56 -8.27 -2.40 2.31
CA LYS A 56 -9.32 -3.40 2.54
C LYS A 56 -8.90 -4.73 1.92
N THR A 57 -8.00 -5.44 2.58
CA THR A 57 -7.31 -6.66 2.08
C THR A 57 -8.21 -7.78 1.57
N THR A 58 -9.49 -7.79 1.93
CA THR A 58 -10.49 -8.81 1.54
C THR A 58 -11.60 -8.26 0.64
N ARG A 59 -11.46 -7.03 0.14
CA ARG A 59 -12.53 -6.30 -0.56
C ARG A 59 -12.07 -5.85 -1.94
N HIS A 60 -12.15 -6.75 -2.90
CA HIS A 60 -11.96 -6.45 -4.32
C HIS A 60 -13.21 -5.78 -4.89
N ILE A 61 -13.09 -4.52 -5.27
CA ILE A 61 -14.07 -3.75 -6.02
C ILE A 61 -14.06 -4.19 -7.48
N LEU A 62 -12.87 -4.37 -8.09
CA LEU A 62 -12.75 -4.85 -9.46
C LEU A 62 -12.78 -6.38 -9.51
N ARG A 63 -13.47 -6.92 -10.51
CA ARG A 63 -13.44 -8.35 -10.81
C ARG A 63 -12.26 -8.66 -11.72
N ILE A 64 -11.27 -9.34 -11.14
CA ILE A 64 -10.07 -9.78 -11.84
C ILE A 64 -10.03 -11.30 -11.83
N THR A 65 -10.25 -11.89 -13.00
CA THR A 65 -10.14 -13.32 -13.24
C THR A 65 -8.80 -13.64 -13.91
N PRO A 66 -8.30 -14.88 -13.87
CA PRO A 66 -7.09 -15.25 -14.59
C PRO A 66 -7.11 -14.85 -16.08
N ASP A 67 -8.27 -14.98 -16.73
CA ASP A 67 -8.47 -14.65 -18.15
C ASP A 67 -8.38 -13.15 -18.44
N THR A 68 -8.86 -12.33 -17.50
CA THR A 68 -8.91 -10.86 -17.64
C THR A 68 -7.63 -10.20 -17.13
N ALA A 69 -6.97 -10.78 -16.12
CA ALA A 69 -5.74 -10.27 -15.52
C ALA A 69 -4.64 -10.04 -16.57
N SER A 70 -4.46 -10.98 -17.51
CA SER A 70 -3.46 -10.86 -18.59
C SER A 70 -3.66 -9.66 -19.53
N LYS A 71 -4.87 -9.11 -19.58
CA LYS A 71 -5.24 -7.99 -20.45
C LYS A 71 -5.38 -6.67 -19.69
N LEU A 72 -5.75 -6.75 -18.41
CA LEU A 72 -6.10 -5.60 -17.58
C LEU A 72 -4.98 -5.20 -16.62
N ILE A 73 -4.04 -6.09 -16.31
CA ILE A 73 -2.92 -5.81 -15.41
C ILE A 73 -1.64 -5.71 -16.22
N VAL A 74 -0.94 -4.59 -16.06
CA VAL A 74 0.39 -4.36 -16.62
C VAL A 74 1.39 -4.25 -15.48
N ASN A 75 2.51 -4.97 -15.62
CA ASN A 75 3.66 -4.85 -14.74
C ASN A 75 4.74 -4.06 -15.48
N ASP A 76 4.97 -2.82 -15.06
CA ASP A 76 6.02 -1.95 -15.57
C ASP A 76 7.29 -2.11 -14.70
N GLY A 77 8.42 -2.48 -15.30
CA GLY A 77 9.72 -2.59 -14.62
C GLY A 77 10.15 -4.01 -14.21
N GLY A 78 11.44 -4.17 -13.92
CA GLY A 78 12.02 -5.44 -13.47
C GLY A 78 11.83 -5.66 -11.96
N ARG A 79 11.59 -6.92 -11.56
CA ARG A 79 11.32 -7.33 -10.16
C ARG A 79 12.48 -7.23 -9.18
N THR A 80 13.61 -6.68 -9.62
CA THR A 80 14.86 -6.70 -8.86
C THR A 80 15.18 -5.33 -8.32
N CYS A 81 15.11 -5.21 -7.00
CA CYS A 81 15.62 -4.06 -6.27
C CYS A 81 17.15 -4.17 -6.17
N VAL A 82 17.84 -3.53 -7.11
CA VAL A 82 19.31 -3.56 -7.18
C VAL A 82 19.92 -2.60 -6.16
N THR A 83 19.29 -1.44 -5.95
CA THR A 83 19.75 -0.42 -5.00
C THR A 83 18.54 0.22 -4.32
N PRO A 84 18.41 0.13 -2.99
CA PRO A 84 17.38 0.85 -2.25
C PRO A 84 17.56 2.36 -2.38
N ASN A 85 16.45 3.08 -2.58
CA ASN A 85 16.43 4.53 -2.54
C ASN A 85 16.25 4.98 -1.10
N ASN A 86 17.22 5.74 -0.58
CA ASN A 86 17.11 6.33 0.74
C ASN A 86 16.57 7.75 0.62
N ALA A 87 15.54 8.06 1.40
CA ALA A 87 14.99 9.40 1.51
C ALA A 87 14.94 9.82 2.98
N THR A 88 15.18 11.10 3.23
CA THR A 88 14.96 11.71 4.54
C THR A 88 13.94 12.80 4.38
N SER A 89 12.92 12.77 5.22
CA SER A 89 11.88 13.79 5.28
C SER A 89 11.82 14.38 6.69
N ILE A 90 11.48 15.66 6.77
CA ILE A 90 11.30 16.37 8.04
C ILE A 90 9.91 16.97 8.02
N PHE A 91 9.15 16.73 9.08
CA PHE A 91 7.84 17.33 9.27
C PHE A 91 7.71 17.88 10.69
N TYR A 92 7.06 19.03 10.77
CA TYR A 92 6.96 19.88 11.97
C TYR A 92 5.48 20.19 12.29
N GLY A 93 4.57 19.41 11.73
CA GLY A 93 3.14 19.57 11.89
C GLY A 93 2.34 18.57 11.06
N ALA A 94 1.10 18.30 11.46
CA ALA A 94 0.21 17.35 10.79
C ALA A 94 0.03 17.62 9.29
N LYS A 95 -0.08 18.89 8.87
CA LYS A 95 -0.18 19.24 7.43
C LYS A 95 1.08 18.89 6.64
N SER A 96 2.26 19.09 7.22
CA SER A 96 3.53 18.71 6.56
C SER A 96 3.68 17.19 6.45
N TYR A 97 3.19 16.46 7.46
CA TYR A 97 3.14 14.99 7.42
C TYR A 97 2.13 14.48 6.39
N GLN A 98 0.93 15.07 6.32
CA GLN A 98 -0.06 14.74 5.28
C GLN A 98 0.52 14.91 3.87
N LYS A 99 1.22 16.03 3.63
CA LYS A 99 1.84 16.31 2.33
C LYS A 99 2.92 15.29 1.99
N TYR A 100 3.69 14.84 2.99
CA TYR A 100 4.68 13.79 2.84
C TYR A 100 4.00 12.47 2.39
N LEU A 101 2.97 12.01 3.09
CA LEU A 101 2.24 10.78 2.73
C LEU A 101 1.55 10.87 1.35
N LEU A 102 1.02 12.03 1.00
CA LEU A 102 0.42 12.27 -0.32
C LEU A 102 1.46 12.28 -1.46
N GLY A 103 2.76 12.30 -1.15
CA GLY A 103 3.83 12.12 -2.14
C GLY A 103 3.83 10.74 -2.77
N ASP A 104 3.37 9.73 -2.03
CA ASP A 104 3.37 8.32 -2.45
C ASP A 104 2.04 7.86 -3.05
N ILE A 105 0.99 8.69 -2.98
CA ILE A 105 -0.35 8.37 -3.45
C ILE A 105 -0.83 9.36 -4.52
N VAL A 106 -1.24 8.81 -5.66
CA VAL A 106 -1.94 9.56 -6.71
C VAL A 106 -3.39 9.07 -6.79
N THR A 107 -4.31 9.96 -6.46
CA THR A 107 -5.75 9.77 -6.60
C THR A 107 -6.34 10.66 -7.69
N PHE A 108 -7.44 10.22 -8.29
CA PHE A 108 -8.20 10.97 -9.28
C PHE A 108 -9.67 10.54 -9.30
N GLY A 109 -10.54 11.37 -9.89
CA GLY A 109 -11.99 11.17 -9.96
C GLY A 109 -12.77 12.36 -9.42
N GLU A 110 -14.08 12.39 -9.65
CA GLU A 110 -14.94 13.55 -9.30
C GLU A 110 -14.96 13.86 -7.79
N GLY A 111 -14.75 12.86 -6.93
CA GLY A 111 -14.71 13.03 -5.47
C GLY A 111 -13.34 13.40 -4.89
N ASP A 112 -12.27 13.40 -5.70
CA ASP A 112 -10.89 13.50 -5.17
C ASP A 112 -10.65 14.82 -4.42
N SER A 113 -11.05 15.94 -5.02
CA SER A 113 -10.87 17.28 -4.43
C SER A 113 -11.59 17.45 -3.09
N SER A 114 -12.65 16.67 -2.85
CA SER A 114 -13.44 16.74 -1.62
C SER A 114 -12.85 15.90 -0.50
N ILE A 115 -12.21 14.75 -0.82
CA ILE A 115 -11.71 13.81 0.19
C ILE A 115 -10.21 13.99 0.49
N LYS A 116 -9.41 14.35 -0.51
CA LYS A 116 -7.95 14.48 -0.41
C LYS A 116 -7.47 15.44 0.68
N PRO A 117 -8.13 16.58 0.97
CA PRO A 117 -7.76 17.44 2.10
C PRO A 117 -7.84 16.74 3.46
N PHE A 118 -8.60 15.65 3.58
CA PHE A 118 -8.78 14.89 4.81
C PHE A 118 -8.01 13.55 4.81
N ALA A 119 -7.19 13.30 3.78
CA ALA A 119 -6.40 12.07 3.68
C ALA A 119 -5.59 11.82 4.96
N PHE A 120 -5.63 10.57 5.43
CA PHE A 120 -4.87 10.00 6.53
C PHE A 120 -5.18 10.54 7.93
N THR A 121 -6.02 11.57 8.03
CA THR A 121 -6.35 12.25 9.30
C THR A 121 -6.99 11.34 10.35
N GLY A 122 -7.62 10.25 9.90
CA GLY A 122 -8.22 9.24 10.76
C GLY A 122 -7.24 8.20 11.30
N SER A 123 -6.05 8.06 10.71
CA SER A 123 -5.05 7.06 11.11
C SER A 123 -4.46 7.34 12.49
N THR A 124 -4.06 6.28 13.19
CA THR A 124 -3.43 6.35 14.53
C THR A 124 -2.13 7.14 14.49
N VAL A 125 -1.28 6.87 13.50
CA VAL A 125 0.03 7.51 13.33
C VAL A 125 -0.11 8.99 13.00
N PHE A 126 -1.07 9.38 12.15
CA PHE A 126 -1.30 10.81 11.88
C PHE A 126 -1.67 11.56 13.16
N LYS A 127 -2.55 10.98 13.99
CA LYS A 127 -2.95 11.56 15.28
C LYS A 127 -1.78 11.65 16.25
N ASP A 128 -0.89 10.66 16.29
CA ASP A 128 0.34 10.72 17.10
C ASP A 128 1.27 11.84 16.63
N VAL A 129 1.52 11.94 15.31
CA VAL A 129 2.34 13.00 14.73
C VAL A 129 1.74 14.37 15.02
N ASP A 130 0.43 14.55 14.85
CA ASP A 130 -0.26 15.80 15.18
C ASP A 130 -0.08 16.15 16.66
N HIS A 131 -0.32 15.20 17.56
CA HIS A 131 -0.15 15.39 19.00
C HIS A 131 1.29 15.81 19.35
N ARG A 132 2.30 15.09 18.84
CA ARG A 132 3.72 15.34 19.14
C ARG A 132 4.24 16.65 18.56
N THR A 133 3.76 17.05 17.39
CA THR A 133 4.21 18.28 16.74
C THR A 133 3.46 19.51 17.26
N SER A 134 2.18 19.38 17.60
CA SER A 134 1.36 20.50 18.10
C SER A 134 1.55 20.80 19.59
N LEU A 135 1.62 19.76 20.44
CA LEU A 135 1.68 19.94 21.90
C LEU A 135 3.11 19.83 22.44
N ASN A 136 3.89 18.88 21.93
CA ASN A 136 5.26 18.66 22.42
C ASN A 136 6.29 19.47 21.60
N HIS A 137 5.84 20.20 20.57
CA HIS A 137 6.68 21.00 19.68
C HIS A 137 7.86 20.24 19.07
N ASN A 138 7.68 18.93 18.87
CA ASN A 138 8.70 18.08 18.27
C ASN A 138 8.82 18.37 16.78
N VAL A 139 10.06 18.31 16.28
CA VAL A 139 10.33 18.14 14.85
C VAL A 139 10.64 16.68 14.61
N ILE A 140 9.91 16.04 13.70
CA ILE A 140 10.10 14.63 13.39
C ILE A 140 10.92 14.53 12.11
N ARG A 141 11.98 13.73 12.19
CA ARG A 141 12.81 13.34 11.05
C ARG A 141 12.54 11.87 10.77
N ASP A 142 12.08 11.58 9.56
CA ASP A 142 11.90 10.23 9.08
C ASP A 142 12.96 9.88 8.04
N THR A 143 13.43 8.64 8.06
CA THR A 143 14.42 8.12 7.12
C THR A 143 13.95 6.77 6.63
N ILE A 144 13.51 6.75 5.37
CA ILE A 144 13.01 5.56 4.71
C ILE A 144 14.05 5.02 3.74
N SER A 145 14.09 3.70 3.62
CA SER A 145 14.82 2.98 2.58
C SER A 145 13.79 2.20 1.77
N VAL A 146 13.57 2.62 0.53
CA VAL A 146 12.53 2.04 -0.34
C VAL A 146 13.18 1.16 -1.40
N CYS A 147 12.66 -0.06 -1.49
CA CYS A 147 13.10 -1.08 -2.40
C CYS A 147 11.95 -1.38 -3.37
N ASN A 148 11.88 -0.64 -4.49
CA ASN A 148 10.78 -0.76 -5.43
C ASN A 148 11.00 -1.98 -6.35
N GLY A 149 10.15 -3.00 -6.21
CA GLY A 149 10.17 -4.23 -7.01
C GLY A 149 9.45 -4.12 -8.36
N GLY A 150 9.10 -2.92 -8.81
CA GLY A 150 8.34 -2.68 -10.02
C GLY A 150 6.97 -2.07 -9.73
N ARG A 151 6.27 -1.71 -10.80
CA ARG A 151 4.95 -1.09 -10.72
C ARG A 151 3.92 -1.99 -11.37
N THR A 152 2.90 -2.36 -10.61
CA THR A 152 1.72 -3.02 -11.16
C THR A 152 0.61 -1.98 -11.32
N ARG A 153 -0.10 -1.99 -12.45
CA ARG A 153 -1.24 -1.10 -12.69
C ARG A 153 -2.33 -1.78 -13.49
N TYR A 154 -3.54 -1.30 -13.29
CA TYR A 154 -4.72 -1.55 -14.10
C TYR A 154 -4.69 -0.68 -15.37
N VAL A 155 -5.16 -1.22 -16.49
CA VAL A 155 -5.18 -0.51 -17.77
C VAL A 155 -6.36 0.48 -17.81
N MET A 156 -6.04 1.77 -17.99
CA MET A 156 -6.99 2.89 -18.18
C MET A 156 -6.56 3.73 -19.39
N PRO A 157 -7.46 4.28 -20.24
CA PRO A 157 -8.92 4.05 -20.34
C PRO A 157 -9.23 2.77 -21.15
N PRO A 158 -10.49 2.27 -21.12
CA PRO A 158 -10.81 0.95 -21.64
C PRO A 158 -10.46 0.79 -23.13
N LEU A 159 -9.50 -0.08 -23.44
CA LEU A 159 -9.42 -0.64 -24.78
C LEU A 159 -10.60 -1.61 -25.03
N TYR A 160 -11.27 -2.09 -23.96
CA TYR A 160 -12.42 -3.02 -24.01
C TYR A 160 -13.35 -2.85 -22.80
N SER A 161 -14.41 -2.03 -22.89
CA SER A 161 -15.35 -1.79 -21.78
C SER A 161 -15.96 -3.07 -21.19
N SER A 162 -16.15 -4.12 -22.00
CA SER A 162 -16.68 -5.42 -21.59
C SER A 162 -15.73 -6.24 -20.70
N LEU A 163 -14.47 -5.83 -20.56
CA LEU A 163 -13.51 -6.49 -19.66
C LEU A 163 -13.44 -5.79 -18.29
N HIS A 164 -13.99 -4.58 -18.16
CA HIS A 164 -13.95 -3.83 -16.91
C HIS A 164 -15.21 -4.10 -16.09
N ASP A 165 -15.16 -5.15 -15.27
CA ASP A 165 -16.25 -5.52 -14.38
C ASP A 165 -15.91 -5.23 -12.91
N ILE A 166 -16.95 -4.95 -12.13
CA ILE A 166 -16.88 -4.96 -10.67
C ILE A 166 -17.17 -6.35 -10.12
N SER A 167 -16.75 -6.63 -8.90
CA SER A 167 -17.07 -7.90 -8.23
C SER A 167 -18.56 -8.02 -7.91
N ASP A 168 -19.08 -9.25 -7.91
CA ASP A 168 -20.48 -9.52 -7.58
C ASP A 168 -20.82 -9.08 -6.15
N GLU A 169 -19.86 -9.23 -5.23
CA GLU A 169 -19.99 -8.76 -3.84
C GLU A 169 -20.12 -7.24 -3.76
N PHE A 170 -19.28 -6.50 -4.50
CA PHE A 170 -19.36 -5.04 -4.53
C PHE A 170 -20.65 -4.57 -5.20
N ALA A 171 -21.02 -5.17 -6.34
CA ALA A 171 -22.27 -4.89 -7.03
C ALA A 171 -23.48 -5.11 -6.11
N SER A 172 -23.52 -6.25 -5.41
CA SER A 172 -24.59 -6.54 -4.44
C SER A 172 -24.63 -5.52 -3.31
N ALA A 173 -23.47 -5.14 -2.75
CA ALA A 173 -23.41 -4.15 -1.68
C ALA A 173 -23.91 -2.77 -2.14
N VAL A 174 -23.57 -2.34 -3.36
CA VAL A 174 -24.07 -1.09 -3.95
C VAL A 174 -25.59 -1.16 -4.18
N CYS A 175 -26.10 -2.27 -4.72
CA CYS A 175 -27.53 -2.47 -4.94
C CYS A 175 -28.36 -2.46 -3.64
N ASN A 176 -27.74 -2.76 -2.50
CA ASN A 176 -28.39 -2.73 -1.18
C ASN A 176 -28.36 -1.34 -0.52
N LEU A 177 -27.68 -0.34 -1.10
CA LEU A 177 -27.68 1.02 -0.57
C LEU A 177 -29.05 1.69 -0.78
N PRO A 178 -29.55 2.45 0.21
CA PRO A 178 -30.75 3.25 0.05
C PRO A 178 -30.62 4.27 -1.09
N VAL A 179 -31.67 4.43 -1.90
CA VAL A 179 -31.69 5.39 -3.02
C VAL A 179 -31.56 6.83 -2.52
N THR A 180 -32.14 7.14 -1.36
CA THR A 180 -31.95 8.40 -0.65
C THR A 180 -30.80 8.27 0.33
N TYR A 181 -29.91 9.25 0.38
CA TYR A 181 -28.77 9.24 1.29
C TYR A 181 -29.18 8.95 2.73
N ASP A 182 -28.72 7.81 3.24
CA ASP A 182 -28.80 7.43 4.64
C ASP A 182 -27.39 7.44 5.22
N ARG A 183 -27.16 8.28 6.23
CA ARG A 183 -25.83 8.48 6.77
C ARG A 183 -25.20 7.18 7.26
N ASP A 184 -25.95 6.35 7.98
CA ASP A 184 -25.40 5.20 8.66
C ASP A 184 -25.16 4.05 7.68
N ALA A 185 -26.07 3.82 6.74
CA ALA A 185 -25.89 2.84 5.66
C ALA A 185 -24.68 3.17 4.78
N TYR A 186 -24.54 4.43 4.35
CA TYR A 186 -23.40 4.84 3.54
C TYR A 186 -22.09 4.81 4.33
N ARG A 187 -22.11 5.21 5.61
CA ARG A 187 -20.91 5.10 6.46
C ARG A 187 -20.47 3.65 6.61
N GLN A 188 -21.39 2.73 6.87
CA GLN A 188 -21.08 1.31 6.97
C GLN A 188 -20.51 0.76 5.65
N PHE A 189 -21.07 1.17 4.51
CA PHE A 189 -20.55 0.81 3.20
C PHE A 189 -19.09 1.27 3.02
N LEU A 190 -18.79 2.53 3.36
CA LEU A 190 -17.43 3.09 3.27
C LEU A 190 -16.45 2.46 4.29
N ASP A 191 -16.93 2.04 5.45
CA ASP A 191 -16.13 1.33 6.45
C ASP A 191 -15.73 -0.07 5.94
N ILE A 192 -16.61 -0.73 5.18
CA ILE A 192 -16.35 -2.04 4.58
C ILE A 192 -15.48 -1.91 3.33
N TRP A 193 -15.89 -1.09 2.37
CA TRP A 193 -15.32 -1.04 1.01
C TRP A 193 -14.25 0.03 0.81
N GLY A 194 -14.13 0.99 1.72
CA GLY A 194 -13.26 2.15 1.56
C GLY A 194 -13.88 3.25 0.71
N THR A 195 -13.05 4.20 0.31
CA THR A 195 -13.44 5.45 -0.36
C THR A 195 -12.89 5.55 -1.77
N VAL A 196 -11.81 4.82 -2.07
CA VAL A 196 -11.16 4.74 -3.39
C VAL A 196 -10.76 3.29 -3.66
N SER A 197 -10.34 2.97 -4.89
CA SER A 197 -9.81 1.65 -5.27
C SER A 197 -8.40 1.76 -5.81
N PHE A 198 -7.57 0.75 -5.58
CA PHE A 198 -6.30 0.59 -6.28
C PHE A 198 -6.54 0.24 -7.75
N ILE A 199 -5.78 0.88 -8.63
CA ILE A 199 -5.79 0.73 -10.08
C ILE A 199 -4.38 0.99 -10.63
#